data_AF-A0A835PDK5-F1
#
_entry.id   AF-A0A835PDK5-F1
#
_cell.length_a   1.000
_cell.length_b   1.000
_cell.length_c   1.000
_cell.angle_alpha   90.00
_cell.angle_beta   90.00
_cell.angle_gamma   90.00
#
_symmetry.space_group_name_H-M   'P 1'
#
loop_
_entity.id
_entity.type
_entity.pdbx_description
1 polymer ?
#
loop_
_entity_poly.entity_id
_entity_poly.type
_entity_poly.pdbx_seq_one_letter_code
_entity_poly.pdbx_strand_id
1 'polypeptide(L)'
;MNCMLKTIERYNTHVQDLTSNVRSIEQDLQDAEFMMQKIKLLEVSKRKLMGECLESCSLGELHELETQLEQSICKIRGRKDQLLADQLTQYLEKERTLLEDNALLQKQWKEAVLQVEAAKEMVPPRDDQYKDVETELYIGWPRTQRTQQLLKG
;
A
#
# COMPACT_ATOMS: atom_id res chain seq x y z
N MET A 1 -20.02 -32.82 64.63
CA MET A 1 -18.72 -32.15 64.91
C MET A 1 -17.98 -31.60 63.67
N ASN A 2 -18.54 -31.61 62.46
CA ASN A 2 -17.82 -31.23 61.22
C ASN A 2 -17.92 -29.74 60.79
N CYS A 3 -18.71 -28.90 61.46
CA CYS A 3 -18.94 -27.50 61.03
C CYS A 3 -17.72 -26.60 61.32
N MET A 4 -17.06 -26.80 62.46
CA MET A 4 -15.90 -26.02 62.85
C MET A 4 -14.69 -26.31 61.95
N LEU A 5 -14.45 -27.59 61.63
CA LEU A 5 -13.37 -28.01 60.72
C LEU A 5 -13.51 -27.38 59.32
N LYS A 6 -14.71 -27.40 58.73
CA LYS A 6 -14.99 -26.75 57.43
C LYS A 6 -14.75 -25.24 57.44
N THR A 7 -14.92 -24.60 58.59
CA THR A 7 -14.72 -23.15 58.71
C THR A 7 -13.23 -22.82 58.82
N ILE A 8 -12.46 -23.63 59.56
CA ILE A 8 -11.00 -23.53 59.62
C ILE A 8 -10.39 -23.80 58.23
N GLU A 9 -10.87 -24.82 57.52
CA GLU A 9 -10.41 -25.16 56.18
C GLU A 9 -10.62 -24.00 55.19
N ARG A 10 -11.82 -23.41 55.16
CA ARG A 10 -12.10 -22.22 54.33
C ARG A 10 -11.23 -21.02 54.68
N TYR A 11 -10.94 -20.82 55.96
CA TYR A 11 -10.04 -19.75 56.39
C TYR A 11 -8.60 -20.00 55.89
N ASN A 12 -8.10 -21.22 56.04
CA ASN A 12 -6.77 -21.59 55.58
C ASN A 12 -6.63 -21.45 54.05
N THR A 13 -7.63 -21.88 53.27
CA THR A 13 -7.62 -21.69 51.81
C THR A 13 -7.62 -20.21 51.45
N HIS A 14 -8.43 -19.40 52.11
CA HIS A 14 -8.48 -17.96 51.84
C HIS A 14 -7.16 -17.25 52.16
N VAL A 15 -6.50 -17.61 53.27
CA VAL A 15 -5.17 -17.10 53.61
C VAL A 15 -4.13 -17.53 52.57
N GLN A 16 -4.18 -18.79 52.11
CA GLN A 16 -3.29 -19.27 51.06
C GLN A 16 -3.48 -18.49 49.75
N ASP A 17 -4.73 -18.25 49.33
CA ASP A 17 -5.05 -17.46 48.13
C ASP A 17 -4.52 -16.02 48.25
N LEU A 18 -4.70 -15.37 49.42
CA LEU A 18 -4.13 -14.04 49.68
C LEU A 18 -2.61 -14.04 49.56
N THR A 19 -1.92 -15.02 50.13
CA THR A 19 -0.45 -15.12 50.00
C THR A 19 0.00 -15.41 48.56
N SER A 20 -0.81 -16.12 47.78
CA SER A 20 -0.54 -16.37 46.37
C SER A 20 -0.72 -15.10 45.55
N ASN A 21 -1.78 -14.33 45.82
CA ASN A 21 -2.04 -13.06 45.15
C ASN A 21 -0.98 -12.02 45.47
N VAL A 22 -0.54 -11.91 46.73
CA VAL A 22 0.57 -11.01 47.10
C VAL A 22 1.85 -11.38 46.36
N ARG A 23 2.20 -12.67 46.32
CA ARG A 23 3.36 -13.15 45.55
C ARG A 23 3.24 -12.87 44.05
N SER A 24 2.05 -13.01 43.48
CA SER A 24 1.79 -12.67 42.08
C SER A 24 2.00 -11.18 41.81
N ILE A 25 1.47 -10.31 42.68
CA ILE A 25 1.64 -8.85 42.55
C ILE A 25 3.11 -8.45 42.71
N GLU A 26 3.83 -9.04 43.67
CA GLU A 26 5.26 -8.83 43.84
C GLU A 26 6.05 -9.25 42.60
N GLN A 27 5.68 -10.36 41.98
CA GLN A 27 6.29 -10.84 40.75
C GLN A 27 5.98 -9.91 39.56
N ASP A 28 4.73 -9.47 39.40
CA ASP A 28 4.34 -8.50 38.37
C ASP A 28 5.10 -7.16 38.53
N LEU A 29 5.31 -6.71 39.77
CA LEU A 29 6.09 -5.52 40.07
C LEU A 29 7.57 -5.69 39.69
N GLN A 30 8.17 -6.83 40.03
CA GLN A 30 9.55 -7.15 39.63
C GLN A 30 9.70 -7.21 38.10
N ASP A 31 8.76 -7.83 37.41
CA ASP A 31 8.75 -7.91 35.96
C ASP A 31 8.60 -6.50 35.32
N ALA A 32 7.75 -5.65 35.89
CA ALA A 32 7.61 -4.26 35.46
C ALA A 32 8.91 -3.46 35.65
N GLU A 33 9.58 -3.61 36.80
CA GLU A 33 10.88 -2.97 37.05
C GLU A 33 11.95 -3.45 36.08
N PHE A 34 12.02 -4.75 35.82
CA PHE A 34 12.93 -5.34 34.85
C PHE A 34 12.68 -4.80 33.43
N MET A 35 11.42 -4.75 33.00
CA MET A 35 11.03 -4.18 31.71
C MET A 35 11.42 -2.70 31.62
N MET A 36 11.20 -1.92 32.67
CA MET A 36 11.59 -0.51 32.70
C MET A 36 13.11 -0.35 32.58
N GLN A 37 13.91 -1.18 33.24
CA GLN A 37 15.37 -1.15 33.09
C GLN A 37 15.79 -1.52 31.67
N LYS A 38 15.15 -2.52 31.06
CA LYS A 38 15.41 -2.93 29.67
C LYS A 38 15.09 -1.82 28.68
N ILE A 39 13.98 -1.10 28.87
CA ILE A 39 13.62 0.07 28.05
C ILE A 39 14.70 1.13 28.15
N LYS A 40 15.13 1.49 29.36
CA LYS A 40 16.19 2.50 29.57
C LYS A 40 17.49 2.11 28.84
N LEU A 41 17.89 0.85 28.91
CA LEU A 41 19.08 0.36 28.20
C LEU A 41 18.93 0.48 26.69
N LEU A 42 17.77 0.11 26.14
CA LEU A 42 17.47 0.22 24.72
C LEU A 42 17.45 1.68 24.25
N GLU A 43 16.92 2.60 25.05
CA GLU A 43 16.92 4.03 24.74
C GLU A 43 18.34 4.61 24.70
N VAL A 44 19.21 4.20 25.62
CA VAL A 44 20.63 4.57 25.59
C VAL A 44 21.31 4.03 24.32
N SER A 45 21.10 2.75 24.00
CA SER A 45 21.65 2.14 22.78
C SER A 45 21.16 2.84 21.51
N LYS A 46 19.86 3.17 21.44
CA LYS A 46 19.28 3.94 20.34
C LYS A 46 19.94 5.30 20.20
N ARG A 47 20.10 6.06 21.29
CA ARG A 47 20.77 7.37 21.26
C ARG A 47 22.21 7.26 20.74
N LYS A 48 22.96 6.26 21.21
CA LYS A 48 24.32 5.98 20.69
C LYS A 48 24.28 5.73 19.18
N LEU A 49 23.39 4.87 18.69
CA LEU A 49 23.20 4.59 17.24
C LEU A 49 22.82 5.84 16.43
N MET A 50 22.15 6.81 17.05
CA MET A 50 21.82 8.10 16.43
C MET A 50 22.97 9.11 16.49
N GLY A 51 24.12 8.75 17.06
CA GLY A 51 25.28 9.62 17.20
C GLY A 51 25.20 10.56 18.42
N GLU A 52 24.28 10.31 19.35
CA GLU A 52 24.08 11.13 20.55
C GLU A 52 24.84 10.55 21.76
N CYS A 53 25.25 11.42 22.69
CA CYS A 53 25.88 11.05 23.96
C CYS A 53 27.10 10.11 23.82
N LEU A 54 27.93 10.33 22.79
CA LEU A 54 29.12 9.52 22.51
C LEU A 54 30.33 9.85 23.39
N GLU A 55 30.27 10.94 24.17
CA GLU A 55 31.36 11.43 25.02
C GLU A 55 31.83 10.39 26.05
N SER A 56 30.93 9.50 26.48
CA SER A 56 31.21 8.42 27.44
C SER A 56 31.66 7.11 26.79
N CYS A 57 31.63 7.02 25.46
CA CYS A 57 31.98 5.78 24.76
C CYS A 57 33.50 5.66 24.61
N SER A 58 33.98 4.43 24.79
CA SER A 58 35.35 4.06 24.47
C SER A 58 35.58 3.97 22.95
N LEU A 59 36.84 4.00 22.54
CA LEU A 59 37.22 3.84 21.12
C LEU A 59 36.71 2.50 20.54
N GLY A 60 36.74 1.42 21.32
CA GLY A 60 36.24 0.11 20.90
C GLY A 60 34.74 0.12 20.66
N GLU A 61 33.96 0.70 21.57
CA GLU A 61 32.51 0.85 21.41
C GLU A 61 32.16 1.73 20.21
N LEU A 62 32.92 2.81 19.95
CA LEU A 62 32.74 3.64 18.76
C LEU A 62 32.96 2.85 17.47
N HIS A 63 34.01 2.04 17.43
CA HIS A 63 34.32 1.23 16.25
C HIS A 63 33.28 0.14 15.98
N GLU A 64 32.76 -0.49 17.04
CA GLU A 64 31.67 -1.47 16.93
C GLU A 64 30.39 -0.79 16.42
N LEU A 65 30.08 0.40 16.94
CA LEU A 65 28.93 1.20 16.50
C LEU A 65 29.03 1.58 15.02
N GLU A 66 30.19 2.06 14.59
CA GLU A 66 30.50 2.39 13.20
C GLU A 66 30.30 1.16 12.30
N THR A 67 30.89 0.03 12.67
CA THR A 67 30.78 -1.23 11.92
C THR A 67 29.33 -1.67 11.80
N GLN A 68 28.56 -1.61 12.89
CA GLN A 68 27.14 -1.96 12.89
C GLN A 68 26.33 -1.04 11.96
N LEU A 69 26.57 0.27 12.02
CA LEU A 69 25.91 1.25 11.16
C LEU A 69 26.25 1.03 9.68
N GLU A 70 27.52 0.85 9.35
CA GLU A 70 27.97 0.60 7.98
C GLU A 70 27.30 -0.65 7.38
N GLN A 71 27.31 -1.76 8.12
CA GLN A 71 26.64 -2.99 7.69
C GLN A 71 25.14 -2.80 7.49
N SER A 72 24.47 -2.08 8.41
CA SER A 72 23.03 -1.82 8.32
C SER A 72 22.68 -0.96 7.10
N ILE A 73 23.47 0.08 6.82
CA ILE A 73 23.30 0.96 5.66
C ILE A 73 23.52 0.18 4.37
N CYS A 74 24.56 -0.66 4.31
CA CYS A 74 24.81 -1.53 3.16
C CYS A 74 23.63 -2.45 2.87
N LYS A 75 23.04 -3.08 3.91
CA LYS A 75 21.85 -3.92 3.78
C LYS A 75 20.63 -3.14 3.29
N ILE A 76 20.39 -1.95 3.84
CA ILE A 76 19.26 -1.08 3.45
C ILE A 76 19.39 -0.68 1.98
N ARG A 77 20.58 -0.23 1.56
CA ARG A 77 20.87 0.15 0.17
C ARG A 77 20.69 -1.04 -0.77
N GLY A 78 21.29 -2.19 -0.46
CA GLY A 78 21.13 -3.40 -1.28
C GLY A 78 19.67 -3.82 -1.46
N ARG A 79 18.86 -3.76 -0.40
CA ARG A 79 17.42 -4.06 -0.49
C ARG A 79 16.66 -3.03 -1.32
N LYS A 80 17.00 -1.75 -1.19
CA LYS A 80 16.40 -0.67 -1.99
C LYS A 80 16.74 -0.86 -3.48
N ASP A 81 17.99 -1.17 -3.79
CA ASP A 81 18.46 -1.36 -5.16
C ASP A 81 17.77 -2.57 -5.79
N GLN A 82 17.65 -3.68 -5.05
CA GLN A 82 16.90 -4.86 -5.50
C GLN A 82 15.43 -4.53 -5.80
N LEU A 83 14.74 -3.83 -4.88
CA LEU A 83 13.35 -3.45 -5.08
C LEU A 83 13.17 -2.55 -6.31
N LEU A 84 14.08 -1.59 -6.53
CA LEU A 84 14.04 -0.72 -7.70
C LEU A 84 14.32 -1.48 -9.00
N ALA A 85 15.24 -2.44 -8.99
CA ALA A 85 15.51 -3.30 -10.14
C ALA A 85 14.30 -4.17 -10.49
N ASP A 86 13.62 -4.72 -9.48
CA ASP A 86 12.39 -5.50 -9.67
C ASP A 86 11.27 -4.64 -10.29
N GLN A 87 11.09 -3.41 -9.77
CA GLN A 87 10.13 -2.45 -10.33
C GLN A 87 10.45 -2.07 -11.77
N LEU A 88 11.73 -1.78 -12.06
CA LEU A 88 12.18 -1.46 -13.42
C LEU A 88 11.87 -2.61 -14.38
N THR A 89 12.15 -3.84 -13.97
CA THR A 89 11.86 -5.05 -14.77
C THR A 89 10.37 -5.18 -15.06
N GLN A 90 9.51 -4.99 -14.05
CA GLN A 90 8.06 -5.02 -14.23
C GLN A 90 7.57 -3.93 -15.22
N TYR A 91 8.12 -2.72 -15.14
CA TYR A 91 7.76 -1.65 -16.06
C TYR A 91 8.22 -1.91 -17.49
N LEU A 92 9.43 -2.43 -17.68
CA LEU A 92 9.92 -2.81 -19.01
C LEU A 92 9.08 -3.92 -19.65
N GLU A 93 8.67 -4.91 -18.86
CA GLU A 93 7.78 -5.97 -19.35
C GLU A 93 6.41 -5.41 -19.74
N LYS A 94 5.85 -4.53 -18.92
CA LYS A 94 4.57 -3.87 -19.22
C LYS A 94 4.67 -2.97 -20.46
N GLU A 95 5.77 -2.25 -20.63
CA GLU A 95 6.04 -1.46 -21.82
C GLU A 95 6.07 -2.35 -23.06
N ARG A 96 6.80 -3.47 -23.01
CA ARG A 96 6.84 -4.46 -24.10
C ARG A 96 5.45 -4.94 -24.48
N THR A 97 4.64 -5.39 -23.51
CA THR A 97 3.29 -5.89 -23.81
C THR A 97 2.40 -4.82 -24.41
N LEU A 98 2.49 -3.58 -23.93
CA LEU A 98 1.69 -2.47 -24.47
C LEU A 98 2.11 -2.11 -25.90
N LEU A 99 3.41 -2.18 -26.21
CA LEU A 99 3.90 -1.96 -27.58
C LEU A 99 3.41 -3.05 -28.54
N GLU A 100 3.45 -4.31 -28.11
CA GLU A 100 2.93 -5.46 -28.87
C GLU A 100 1.42 -5.31 -29.15
N ASP A 101 0.64 -5.02 -28.10
CA ASP A 101 -0.81 -4.81 -28.22
C ASP A 101 -1.15 -3.62 -29.12
N ASN A 102 -0.42 -2.51 -28.98
CA ASN A 102 -0.63 -1.33 -29.82
C ASN A 102 -0.32 -1.62 -31.29
N ALA A 103 0.77 -2.33 -31.58
CA ALA A 103 1.11 -2.74 -32.93
C ALA A 103 0.03 -3.65 -33.54
N LEU A 104 -0.53 -4.59 -32.77
CA LEU A 104 -1.63 -5.44 -33.20
C LEU A 104 -2.90 -4.63 -33.50
N LEU A 105 -3.28 -3.72 -32.60
CA LEU A 105 -4.45 -2.86 -32.79
C LEU A 105 -4.29 -1.93 -33.99
N GLN A 106 -3.11 -1.37 -34.21
CA GLN A 106 -2.82 -0.56 -35.40
C GLN A 106 -2.98 -1.36 -36.69
N LYS A 107 -2.53 -2.62 -36.70
CA LYS A 107 -2.71 -3.51 -37.86
C LYS A 107 -4.19 -3.78 -38.12
N GLN A 108 -4.94 -4.18 -37.09
CA GLN A 108 -6.38 -4.42 -37.20
C GLN A 108 -7.15 -3.19 -37.66
N TRP A 109 -6.80 -2.01 -37.13
CA TRP A 109 -7.43 -0.75 -37.54
C TRP A 109 -7.18 -0.44 -39.01
N LYS A 110 -5.93 -0.59 -39.49
CA LYS A 110 -5.60 -0.41 -40.91
C LYS A 110 -6.39 -1.38 -41.81
N GLU A 111 -6.49 -2.64 -41.41
CA GLU A 111 -7.27 -3.65 -42.14
C GLU A 111 -8.77 -3.30 -42.18
N ALA A 112 -9.33 -2.81 -41.07
CA ALA A 112 -10.73 -2.40 -41.01
C ALA A 112 -11.01 -1.15 -41.88
N VAL A 113 -10.12 -0.17 -41.88
CA VAL A 113 -10.23 1.02 -42.74
C VAL A 113 -10.21 0.64 -44.21
N LEU A 114 -9.27 -0.23 -44.62
CA LEU A 114 -9.19 -0.73 -46.00
C LEU A 114 -10.47 -1.48 -46.41
N GLN A 115 -11.10 -2.25 -45.51
CA GLN A 115 -12.37 -2.92 -45.80
C GLN A 115 -13.53 -1.93 -45.99
N VAL A 116 -13.58 -0.85 -45.21
CA VAL A 116 -14.60 0.21 -45.35
C VAL A 116 -14.41 0.99 -46.65
N GLU A 117 -13.16 1.27 -47.04
CA GLU A 117 -12.83 1.95 -48.29
C GLU A 117 -13.18 1.07 -49.51
N ALA A 118 -12.83 -0.22 -49.49
CA ALA A 118 -13.20 -1.16 -50.55
C ALA A 118 -14.73 -1.33 -50.69
N ALA A 119 -15.47 -1.33 -49.58
CA ALA A 119 -16.94 -1.40 -49.60
C ALA A 119 -17.60 -0.13 -50.19
N LYS A 120 -16.94 1.03 -50.12
CA LYS A 120 -17.40 2.28 -50.76
C LYS A 120 -17.25 2.24 -52.29
N GLU A 121 -16.24 1.55 -52.82
CA GLU A 121 -16.00 1.44 -54.26
C GLU A 121 -16.91 0.42 -54.97
N MET A 122 -17.59 -0.46 -54.23
CA MET A 122 -18.54 -1.45 -54.79
C MET A 122 -19.99 -0.93 -54.92
N VAL A 123 -20.24 0.36 -54.68
CA VAL A 123 -21.57 0.96 -54.89
C VAL A 123 -21.74 1.24 -56.39
N PRO A 124 -22.70 0.58 -57.09
CA PRO A 124 -22.93 0.86 -58.51
C PRO A 124 -23.40 2.31 -58.69
N PRO A 125 -23.15 2.94 -59.87
CA PRO A 125 -23.68 4.27 -60.15
C PRO A 125 -25.19 4.26 -59.92
N ARG A 126 -25.68 5.09 -59.00
CA ARG A 126 -27.12 5.26 -58.82
C ARG A 126 -27.61 6.04 -60.04
N ASP A 127 -28.58 5.49 -60.76
CA ASP A 127 -29.34 6.28 -61.73
C ASP A 127 -29.99 7.45 -61.00
N ASP A 128 -29.60 8.67 -61.35
CA ASP A 128 -30.08 9.94 -60.80
C ASP A 128 -31.55 10.22 -61.20
N GLN A 129 -32.48 9.39 -60.72
CA GLN A 129 -33.91 9.62 -60.92
C GLN A 129 -34.72 9.71 -59.63
N TYR A 130 -34.06 9.88 -58.49
CA TYR A 130 -34.73 10.23 -57.25
C TYR A 130 -34.94 11.75 -57.19
N LYS A 131 -36.18 12.18 -57.43
CA LYS A 131 -36.59 13.55 -57.09
C LYS A 131 -36.47 13.71 -55.58
N ASP A 132 -35.76 14.75 -55.17
CA ASP A 132 -35.59 15.16 -53.79
C ASP A 132 -36.99 15.42 -53.19
N VAL A 133 -37.41 14.59 -52.24
CA VAL A 133 -38.64 14.80 -51.48
C VAL A 133 -38.22 15.39 -50.16
N GLU A 134 -38.47 16.68 -49.98
CA GLU A 134 -38.16 17.40 -48.75
C GLU A 134 -39.01 16.79 -47.63
N THR A 135 -38.37 16.00 -46.77
CA THR A 135 -38.98 15.46 -45.56
C THR A 135 -38.52 16.31 -44.39
N GLU A 136 -39.44 16.72 -43.53
CA GLU A 136 -39.10 17.43 -42.27
C GLU A 136 -38.40 16.53 -41.23
N LEU A 137 -37.80 15.41 -41.67
CA LEU A 137 -37.19 14.42 -40.80
C LEU A 137 -35.79 14.87 -40.38
N TYR A 138 -35.71 15.54 -39.24
CA TYR A 138 -34.45 15.94 -38.63
C TYR A 138 -33.80 14.77 -37.87
N ILE A 139 -32.86 14.07 -38.52
CA ILE A 139 -32.02 13.04 -37.87
C ILE A 139 -30.74 13.70 -37.35
N GLY A 140 -30.85 14.40 -36.21
CA GLY A 140 -29.72 15.01 -35.51
C GLY A 140 -29.61 14.52 -34.07
N TRP A 141 -28.39 14.56 -33.51
CA TRP A 141 -28.16 14.20 -32.11
C TRP A 141 -28.93 15.16 -31.18
N PRO A 142 -29.57 14.69 -30.09
CA PRO A 142 -30.40 15.53 -29.23
C PRO A 142 -29.57 16.69 -28.67
N ARG A 143 -29.87 17.91 -29.10
CA ARG A 143 -29.18 19.11 -28.63
C ARG A 143 -29.57 19.35 -27.17
N THR A 144 -28.61 19.23 -26.27
CA THR A 144 -28.78 19.50 -24.84
C THR A 144 -29.08 21.00 -24.68
N GLN A 145 -30.31 21.34 -24.29
CA GLN A 145 -30.68 22.73 -24.00
C GLN A 145 -30.01 23.18 -22.70
N ARG A 146 -28.84 23.81 -22.80
CA ARG A 146 -28.31 24.69 -21.75
C ARG A 146 -28.31 26.12 -22.25
N THR A 147 -29.17 26.91 -21.61
CA THR A 147 -29.09 28.36 -21.35
C THR A 147 -28.80 29.26 -22.54
N GLN A 148 -29.79 30.07 -22.89
CA GLN A 148 -29.70 31.52 -22.67
C GLN A 148 -31.11 32.12 -22.73
N GLN A 149 -31.64 32.47 -21.56
CA GLN A 149 -32.43 33.68 -21.45
C GLN A 149 -31.53 34.87 -21.89
N LEU A 150 -32.18 35.88 -22.44
CA LEU A 150 -31.79 37.28 -22.65
C LEU A 150 -31.73 37.70 -24.12
N LEU A 151 -32.40 38.84 -24.37
CA LEU A 151 -32.47 39.68 -25.58
C LEU A 151 -33.56 39.22 -26.58
N LYS A 152 -34.61 39.95 -26.93
CA LYS A 152 -35.08 41.35 -26.79
C LYS A 152 -36.62 41.27 -26.95
N GLY A 153 -37.42 42.08 -26.27
CA GLY A 153 -37.76 43.45 -26.70
C GLY A 153 -39.24 43.47 -27.07
#